data_AF-A0A6N8UZP9-F1
#
_entry.id   AF-A0A6N8UZP9-F1
#
_cell.length_a   1.000
_cell.length_b   1.000
_cell.length_c   1.000
_cell.angle_alpha   90.00
_cell.angle_beta   90.00
_cell.angle_gamma   90.00
#
_symmetry.space_group_name_H-M   'P 1'
#
loop_
_entity.id
_entity.type
_entity.pdbx_description
1 polymer ?
#
loop_
_entity_poly.entity_id
_entity_poly.type
_entity_poly.pdbx_seq_one_letter_code
_entity_poly.pdbx_strand_id
1 'polypeptide(L)'
;MAVRVDPGLAAEARQLHDTLFVVNGLDASELRSELIPNLRAGGVTANLVTGLRDGVRPLTTVASPHLHFLRDHADTLVHATTVTDIRRARREGRTAIVLGWQRSDYVGEDVDRLLGFHRLGLRSAGLVYNVGNYVGSGCVDPEHGGLSHLGVEVVRELQRLRIVVDIGGHCAEATSFDALEFTTGPVVCSNTNPRALRPGNPRTMTDG
;
A
#
# COMPACT_ATOMS: atom_id res chain seq x y z
N MET A 1 -9.12 16.52 25.33
CA MET A 1 -8.20 16.24 26.45
C MET A 1 -6.79 16.25 25.86
N ALA A 2 -5.94 17.22 26.18
CA ALA A 2 -4.58 17.25 25.66
C ALA A 2 -3.78 16.13 26.34
N VAL A 3 -3.30 15.16 25.57
CA VAL A 3 -2.40 14.12 26.08
C VAL A 3 -1.10 14.81 26.46
N ARG A 4 -0.78 14.86 27.76
CA ARG A 4 0.55 15.30 28.21
C ARG A 4 1.50 14.13 28.03
N VAL A 5 2.44 14.27 27.09
CA VAL A 5 3.53 13.32 26.90
C VAL A 5 4.68 13.75 27.80
N ASP A 6 5.29 12.78 28.51
CA ASP A 6 6.49 13.03 29.30
C ASP A 6 7.62 13.56 28.39
N PRO A 7 8.25 14.70 28.71
CA PRO A 7 9.29 15.28 27.85
C PRO A 7 10.52 14.41 27.67
N GLY A 8 10.90 13.62 28.68
CA GLY A 8 12.02 12.69 28.61
C GLY A 8 11.71 11.55 27.63
N LEU A 9 10.52 10.96 27.75
CA LEU A 9 10.04 9.93 26.82
C LEU A 9 9.95 10.46 25.38
N ALA A 10 9.48 11.70 25.20
CA ALA A 10 9.41 12.32 23.88
C ALA A 10 10.80 12.51 23.24
N ALA A 11 11.79 12.92 24.03
CA ALA A 11 13.17 13.09 23.57
C ALA A 11 13.81 11.74 23.20
N GLU A 12 13.63 10.71 24.04
CA GLU A 12 14.11 9.36 23.78
C GLU A 12 13.48 8.77 22.51
N ALA A 13 12.15 8.87 22.37
CA ALA A 13 11.44 8.42 21.19
C ALA A 13 11.95 9.12 19.92
N ARG A 14 12.24 10.43 19.99
CA ARG A 14 12.80 11.19 18.87
C ARG A 14 14.19 10.70 18.49
N GLN A 15 15.08 10.51 19.47
CA GLN A 15 16.43 10.02 19.23
C GLN A 15 16.42 8.64 18.56
N LEU A 16 15.55 7.74 19.03
CA LEU A 16 15.39 6.43 18.39
C LEU A 16 14.86 6.59 16.95
N HIS A 17 13.80 7.37 16.76
CA HIS A 17 13.14 7.58 15.47
C HIS A 17 14.12 8.08 14.40
N ASP A 18 15.01 9.01 14.74
CA ASP A 18 15.99 9.56 13.80
C ASP A 18 16.99 8.48 13.28
N THR A 19 17.15 7.36 14.00
CA THR A 19 17.99 6.21 13.59
C THR A 19 17.23 5.13 12.82
N LEU A 20 15.90 5.06 12.90
CA LEU A 20 15.10 4.02 12.26
C LEU A 20 14.85 4.27 10.77
N PHE A 21 14.61 3.19 10.03
CA PHE A 21 13.91 3.26 8.74
C PHE A 21 12.41 3.23 9.03
N VAL A 22 11.75 4.36 8.87
CA VAL A 22 10.31 4.48 9.10
C VAL A 22 9.60 4.28 7.77
N VAL A 23 8.87 3.19 7.63
CA VAL A 23 8.10 2.86 6.43
C VAL A 23 6.62 2.98 6.74
N ASN A 24 5.94 3.90 6.07
CA ASN A 24 4.49 3.94 6.09
C ASN A 24 3.93 2.95 5.06
N GLY A 25 3.20 1.95 5.56
CA GLY A 25 2.71 0.82 4.79
C GLY A 25 1.59 1.17 3.81
N LEU A 26 0.85 2.26 4.04
CA LEU A 26 -0.16 2.74 3.11
C LEU A 26 -0.48 4.22 3.34
N ASP A 27 -0.50 4.98 2.25
CA ASP A 27 -0.92 6.37 2.20
C ASP A 27 -1.91 6.55 1.04
N ALA A 28 -3.11 6.95 1.39
CA ALA A 28 -4.18 7.27 0.45
C ALA A 28 -4.43 8.78 0.35
N SER A 29 -3.53 9.59 0.91
CA SER A 29 -3.58 11.05 0.81
C SER A 29 -3.42 11.50 -0.63
N GLU A 30 -3.99 12.66 -0.94
CA GLU A 30 -3.74 13.32 -2.20
C GLU A 30 -2.26 13.70 -2.34
N LEU A 31 -1.72 13.55 -3.54
CA LEU A 31 -0.37 13.97 -3.89
C LEU A 31 -0.33 15.49 -4.11
N ARG A 32 -0.34 16.23 -3.01
CA ARG A 32 -0.15 17.68 -2.99
C ARG A 32 1.19 18.05 -2.37
N SER A 33 1.65 19.26 -2.63
CA SER A 33 2.93 19.77 -2.11
C SER A 33 3.07 19.66 -0.60
N GLU A 34 1.95 19.72 0.15
CA GLU A 34 1.92 19.64 1.61
C GLU A 34 2.28 18.24 2.14
N LEU A 35 2.15 17.20 1.31
CA LEU A 35 2.56 15.84 1.69
C LEU A 35 4.05 15.78 2.02
N ILE A 36 4.89 16.48 1.25
CA ILE A 36 6.36 16.43 1.37
C ILE A 36 6.85 16.96 2.74
N PRO A 37 6.49 18.18 3.19
CA PRO A 37 6.88 18.66 4.51
C PRO A 37 6.29 17.79 5.63
N ASN A 38 5.09 17.21 5.47
CA ASN A 38 4.51 16.31 6.46
C ASN A 38 5.32 15.01 6.60
N LEU A 39 5.70 14.38 5.48
CA LEU A 39 6.55 13.18 5.49
C LEU A 39 7.91 13.46 6.12
N ARG A 40 8.51 14.61 5.80
CA ARG A 40 9.78 15.05 6.39
C ARG A 40 9.68 15.31 7.89
N ALA A 41 8.67 16.05 8.33
CA ALA A 41 8.44 16.34 9.75
C ALA A 41 8.21 15.05 10.56
N GLY A 42 7.48 14.09 9.96
CA GLY A 42 7.27 12.76 10.52
C GLY A 42 8.46 11.81 10.42
N GLY A 43 9.59 12.21 9.81
CA GLY A 43 10.77 11.35 9.64
C GLY A 43 10.51 10.10 8.78
N VAL A 44 9.53 10.15 7.87
CA VAL A 44 9.16 9.00 7.03
C VAL A 44 10.25 8.76 6.00
N THR A 45 10.84 7.56 6.04
CA THR A 45 11.89 7.15 5.12
C THR A 45 11.32 6.64 3.80
N ALA A 46 10.26 5.82 3.87
CA ALA A 46 9.54 5.34 2.70
C ALA A 46 8.02 5.41 2.92
N ASN A 47 7.28 5.78 1.88
CA ASN A 47 5.83 5.92 1.92
C ASN A 47 5.21 5.14 0.75
N LEU A 48 4.33 4.17 1.03
CA LEU A 48 3.56 3.48 -0.01
C LEU A 48 2.34 4.34 -0.39
N VAL A 49 2.35 4.96 -1.57
CA VAL A 49 1.23 5.77 -2.05
C VAL A 49 0.35 4.94 -2.98
N THR A 50 -0.96 5.00 -2.76
CA THR A 50 -1.95 4.22 -3.54
C THR A 50 -3.01 5.07 -4.27
N GLY A 51 -3.10 6.37 -3.96
CA GLY A 51 -3.80 7.41 -4.74
C GLY A 51 -5.24 7.14 -5.16
N LEU A 52 -6.07 6.60 -4.28
CA LEU A 52 -7.47 6.27 -4.59
C LEU A 52 -8.49 7.32 -4.15
N ARG A 53 -8.08 8.50 -3.67
CA ARG A 53 -9.02 9.53 -3.20
C ARG A 53 -9.13 10.70 -4.20
N ASP A 54 -10.36 11.17 -4.39
CA ASP A 54 -10.72 12.45 -5.02
C ASP A 54 -10.25 12.67 -6.47
N GLY A 55 -10.46 11.68 -7.34
CA GLY A 55 -10.30 11.84 -8.80
C GLY A 55 -8.87 11.67 -9.33
N VAL A 56 -7.90 11.37 -8.47
CA VAL A 56 -6.57 10.92 -8.90
C VAL A 56 -6.70 9.54 -9.55
N ARG A 57 -6.26 9.43 -10.81
CA ARG A 57 -6.25 8.15 -11.51
C ARG A 57 -5.19 7.23 -10.89
N PRO A 58 -5.50 5.95 -10.63
CA PRO A 58 -4.51 4.97 -10.18
C PRO A 58 -3.35 4.89 -11.16
N LEU A 59 -2.21 4.35 -10.72
CA LEU A 59 -1.04 4.11 -11.58
C LEU A 59 -1.37 3.09 -12.68
N THR A 60 -1.99 3.56 -13.77
CA THR A 60 -2.49 2.73 -14.88
C THR A 60 -1.99 3.22 -16.24
N THR A 61 -1.25 4.33 -16.25
CA THR A 61 -0.73 4.96 -17.47
C THR A 61 0.51 5.78 -17.13
N VAL A 62 1.37 6.02 -18.13
CA VAL A 62 2.51 6.93 -18.05
C VAL A 62 2.11 8.37 -17.69
N ALA A 63 0.87 8.76 -17.97
CA ALA A 63 0.32 10.06 -17.63
C ALA A 63 -0.28 10.11 -16.21
N SER A 64 -0.02 9.11 -15.37
CA SER A 64 -0.55 9.07 -14.01
C SER A 64 -0.04 10.27 -13.19
N PRO A 65 -0.91 10.97 -12.43
CA PRO A 65 -0.51 12.09 -11.59
C PRO A 65 0.62 11.75 -10.61
N HIS A 66 0.70 10.49 -10.17
CA HIS A 66 1.79 9.97 -9.33
C HIS A 66 3.17 10.19 -9.95
N LEU A 67 3.31 9.85 -11.22
CA LEU A 67 4.59 9.95 -11.93
C LEU A 67 4.96 11.41 -12.20
N HIS A 68 3.97 12.26 -12.52
CA HIS A 68 4.19 13.70 -12.65
C HIS A 68 4.63 14.33 -11.33
N PHE A 69 3.93 14.05 -10.24
CA PHE A 69 4.28 14.54 -8.91
C PHE A 69 5.69 14.13 -8.49
N LEU A 70 6.08 12.87 -8.73
CA LEU A 70 7.42 12.38 -8.44
C LEU A 70 8.51 13.05 -9.28
N ARG A 71 8.22 13.33 -10.55
CA ARG A 71 9.14 14.05 -11.44
C ARG A 71 9.31 15.50 -11.00
N ASP A 72 8.20 16.18 -10.71
CA ASP A 72 8.17 17.61 -10.41
C ASP A 72 8.77 17.91 -9.01
N HIS A 73 8.93 16.89 -8.16
CA HIS A 73 9.55 16.96 -6.84
C HIS A 73 10.76 16.03 -6.67
N ALA A 74 11.48 15.75 -7.77
CA ALA A 74 12.63 14.85 -7.77
C ALA A 74 13.83 15.35 -6.96
N ASP A 75 13.83 16.59 -6.48
CA ASP A 75 14.81 17.14 -5.54
C ASP A 75 14.56 16.67 -4.09
N THR A 76 13.31 16.31 -3.76
CA THR A 76 12.89 15.95 -2.40
C THR A 76 12.38 14.51 -2.26
N LEU A 77 11.91 13.90 -3.35
CA LEU A 77 11.29 12.57 -3.37
C LEU A 77 12.00 11.61 -4.33
N VAL A 78 12.21 10.36 -3.95
CA VAL A 78 12.70 9.29 -4.84
C VAL A 78 11.56 8.36 -5.21
N HIS A 79 11.30 8.13 -6.49
CA HIS A 79 10.48 6.98 -6.91
C HIS A 79 11.26 5.69 -6.64
N ALA A 80 10.85 4.94 -5.63
CA ALA A 80 11.54 3.76 -5.16
C ALA A 80 10.88 2.50 -5.70
N THR A 81 11.63 1.73 -6.49
CA THR A 81 11.20 0.45 -7.03
C THR A 81 11.97 -0.73 -6.43
N THR A 82 12.97 -0.43 -5.60
CA THR A 82 13.83 -1.38 -4.91
C THR A 82 14.15 -0.91 -3.49
N VAL A 83 14.58 -1.81 -2.62
CA VAL A 83 15.12 -1.46 -1.29
C VAL A 83 16.38 -0.58 -1.40
N THR A 84 17.17 -0.75 -2.46
CA THR A 84 18.33 0.09 -2.74
C THR A 84 17.93 1.55 -2.95
N ASP A 85 16.82 1.81 -3.64
CA ASP A 85 16.27 3.15 -3.82
C ASP A 85 15.84 3.76 -2.48
N ILE A 86 15.21 2.97 -1.61
CA ILE A 86 14.81 3.42 -0.27
C ILE A 86 16.05 3.83 0.55
N ARG A 87 17.08 3.00 0.55
CA ARG A 87 18.35 3.30 1.24
C ARG A 87 19.04 4.52 0.65
N ARG A 88 18.96 4.69 -0.68
CA ARG A 88 19.51 5.85 -1.39
C ARG A 88 18.78 7.13 -0.99
N ALA A 89 17.44 7.13 -1.00
CA ALA A 89 16.63 8.27 -0.59
C ALA A 89 17.04 8.75 0.81
N ARG A 90 17.16 7.83 1.78
CA ARG A 90 17.60 8.17 3.14
C ARG A 90 18.98 8.84 3.16
N ARG A 91 19.98 8.29 2.45
CA ARG A 91 21.33 8.87 2.37
C ARG A 91 21.33 10.26 1.73
N GLU A 92 20.44 10.49 0.77
CA GLU A 92 20.29 11.77 0.06
C GLU A 92 19.41 12.78 0.83
N GLY A 93 18.89 12.45 2.03
CA GLY A 93 17.97 13.34 2.76
C GLY A 93 16.60 13.50 2.09
N ARG A 94 16.19 12.52 1.28
CA ARG A 94 14.95 12.48 0.52
C ARG A 94 14.01 11.39 1.05
N THR A 95 12.72 11.53 0.79
CA THR A 95 11.74 10.49 1.12
C THR A 95 11.54 9.57 -0.08
N ALA A 96 11.58 8.26 0.14
CA ALA A 96 11.23 7.27 -0.88
C ALA A 96 9.71 7.15 -1.02
N ILE A 97 9.21 7.15 -2.25
CA ILE A 97 7.82 6.89 -2.57
C ILE A 97 7.76 5.58 -3.33
N VAL A 98 7.03 4.62 -2.76
CA VAL A 98 6.72 3.34 -3.40
C VAL A 98 5.29 3.47 -3.94
N LEU A 99 5.05 3.03 -5.17
CA LEU A 99 3.72 3.09 -5.76
C LEU A 99 2.98 1.77 -5.59
N GLY A 100 1.73 1.86 -5.14
CA GLY A 100 0.87 0.72 -4.92
C GLY A 100 -0.56 0.91 -5.43
N TRP A 101 -1.34 -0.17 -5.35
CA TRP A 101 -2.79 -0.16 -5.53
C TRP A 101 -3.48 -0.71 -4.30
N GLN A 102 -4.75 -0.37 -4.08
CA GLN A 102 -5.61 -1.04 -3.08
C GLN A 102 -6.70 -1.92 -3.71
N ARG A 103 -6.67 -2.07 -5.04
CA ARG A 103 -7.53 -2.98 -5.82
C ARG A 103 -6.82 -3.35 -7.11
N SER A 104 -7.09 -4.52 -7.66
CA SER A 104 -6.36 -5.07 -8.82
C SER A 104 -7.21 -5.30 -10.06
N ASP A 105 -8.50 -5.00 -10.05
CA ASP A 105 -9.38 -5.12 -11.23
C ASP A 105 -9.05 -4.14 -12.37
N TYR A 106 -8.05 -3.26 -12.20
CA TYR A 106 -7.45 -2.47 -13.30
C TYR A 106 -6.82 -3.33 -14.39
N VAL A 107 -6.52 -4.59 -14.10
CA VAL A 107 -6.09 -5.58 -15.11
C VAL A 107 -7.21 -5.89 -16.10
N GLY A 108 -8.48 -5.69 -15.74
CA GLY A 108 -9.61 -6.13 -16.56
C GLY A 108 -9.58 -7.64 -16.74
N GLU A 109 -9.70 -8.10 -17.98
CA GLU A 109 -9.70 -9.54 -18.32
C GLU A 109 -8.30 -10.09 -18.64
N ASP A 110 -7.27 -9.25 -18.62
CA ASP A 110 -5.91 -9.60 -19.07
C ASP A 110 -4.88 -9.35 -17.97
N VAL A 111 -4.48 -10.43 -17.30
CA VAL A 111 -3.54 -10.40 -16.19
C VAL A 111 -2.13 -9.96 -16.62
N ASP A 112 -1.75 -10.14 -17.89
CA ASP A 112 -0.42 -9.76 -18.41
C ASP A 112 -0.19 -8.24 -18.37
N ARG A 113 -1.28 -7.45 -18.25
CA ARG A 113 -1.18 -5.99 -18.04
C ARG A 113 -0.40 -5.64 -16.77
N LEU A 114 -0.34 -6.52 -15.77
CA LEU A 114 0.48 -6.33 -14.56
C LEU A 114 1.97 -6.11 -14.89
N LEU A 115 2.50 -6.72 -15.95
CA LEU A 115 3.87 -6.46 -16.39
C LEU A 115 4.08 -4.99 -16.80
N GLY A 116 3.07 -4.40 -17.47
CA GLY A 116 3.07 -2.99 -17.81
C GLY A 116 3.07 -2.10 -16.57
N PHE A 117 2.20 -2.38 -15.61
CA PHE A 117 2.12 -1.61 -14.37
C PHE A 117 3.37 -1.78 -13.49
N HIS A 118 3.96 -2.99 -13.45
CA HIS A 118 5.26 -3.24 -12.83
C HIS A 118 6.36 -2.36 -13.44
N ARG A 119 6.39 -2.22 -14.77
CA ARG A 119 7.34 -1.34 -15.49
C ARG A 119 7.11 0.14 -15.19
N LEU A 120 5.87 0.55 -14.90
CA LEU A 120 5.55 1.91 -14.42
C LEU A 120 5.95 2.15 -12.96
N GLY A 121 6.30 1.11 -12.21
CA GLY A 121 6.78 1.21 -10.83
C GLY A 121 5.83 0.64 -9.77
N LEU A 122 4.77 -0.06 -10.14
CA LEU A 122 3.90 -0.74 -9.18
C LEU A 122 4.69 -1.78 -8.36
N ARG A 123 4.63 -1.72 -7.03
CA ARG A 123 5.37 -2.64 -6.13
C ARG A 123 4.54 -3.25 -5.01
N SER A 124 3.31 -2.78 -4.80
CA SER A 124 2.33 -3.41 -3.91
C SER A 124 0.95 -3.32 -4.51
N ALA A 125 0.11 -4.34 -4.37
CA ALA A 125 -1.24 -4.32 -4.90
C ALA A 125 -2.21 -5.03 -3.97
N GLY A 126 -3.23 -4.29 -3.54
CA GLY A 126 -4.44 -4.82 -2.93
C GLY A 126 -5.32 -5.52 -3.97
N LEU A 127 -6.09 -6.51 -3.53
CA LEU A 127 -6.94 -7.33 -4.42
C LEU A 127 -8.30 -6.65 -4.68
N VAL A 128 -8.96 -6.21 -3.61
CA VAL A 128 -10.32 -5.66 -3.60
C VAL A 128 -10.37 -4.39 -2.74
N TYR A 129 -11.29 -3.45 -3.04
CA TYR A 129 -11.52 -2.23 -2.23
C TYR A 129 -12.95 -2.19 -1.67
N ASN A 130 -13.15 -2.73 -0.47
CA ASN A 130 -14.40 -2.78 0.30
C ASN A 130 -15.51 -3.64 -0.31
N VAL A 131 -15.90 -3.38 -1.55
CA VAL A 131 -16.94 -4.09 -2.30
C VAL A 131 -16.26 -4.98 -3.33
N GLY A 132 -16.82 -6.16 -3.55
CA GLY A 132 -16.31 -7.15 -4.50
C GLY A 132 -16.08 -6.59 -5.91
N ASN A 133 -15.10 -7.19 -6.60
CA ASN A 133 -14.77 -6.92 -8.00
C ASN A 133 -14.50 -8.26 -8.72
N TYR A 134 -14.00 -8.22 -9.96
CA TYR A 134 -13.71 -9.44 -10.72
C TYR A 134 -12.59 -10.30 -10.12
N VAL A 135 -11.83 -9.79 -9.14
CA VAL A 135 -10.73 -10.52 -8.47
C VAL A 135 -11.26 -11.33 -7.28
N GLY A 136 -12.21 -10.80 -6.51
CA GLY A 136 -12.77 -11.48 -5.35
C GLY A 136 -13.76 -10.61 -4.56
N SER A 137 -14.14 -11.09 -3.38
CA SER A 137 -15.09 -10.40 -2.51
C SER A 137 -14.43 -9.38 -1.58
N GLY A 138 -15.18 -8.32 -1.29
CA GLY A 138 -14.77 -7.23 -0.41
C GLY A 138 -15.29 -7.39 1.02
N CYS A 139 -14.66 -6.69 1.97
CA CYS A 139 -14.99 -6.81 3.38
C CYS A 139 -16.43 -6.40 3.74
N VAL A 140 -17.08 -5.55 2.93
CA VAL A 140 -18.45 -5.07 3.17
C VAL A 140 -19.50 -5.79 2.32
N ASP A 141 -19.09 -6.78 1.51
CA ASP A 141 -20.05 -7.60 0.79
C ASP A 141 -20.93 -8.37 1.79
N PRO A 142 -22.25 -8.54 1.51
CA PRO A 142 -23.15 -9.29 2.38
C PRO A 142 -22.82 -10.79 2.38
N GLU A 143 -22.28 -11.28 1.27
CA GLU A 143 -21.76 -12.64 1.12
C GLU A 143 -20.23 -12.57 0.96
N HIS A 144 -19.51 -13.11 1.93
CA HIS A 144 -18.04 -13.15 1.90
C HIS A 144 -17.56 -14.34 1.08
N GLY A 145 -17.50 -14.14 -0.24
CA GLY A 145 -16.85 -15.05 -1.15
C GLY A 145 -15.31 -15.01 -1.05
N GLY A 146 -14.69 -15.93 -1.78
CA GLY A 146 -13.25 -16.04 -1.91
C GLY A 146 -12.70 -15.32 -3.13
N LEU A 147 -11.52 -15.77 -3.59
CA LEU A 147 -10.99 -15.36 -4.88
C LEU A 147 -11.79 -15.95 -6.04
N SER A 148 -11.92 -15.19 -7.11
CA SER A 148 -12.38 -15.72 -8.40
C SER A 148 -11.23 -16.46 -9.11
N HIS A 149 -11.54 -17.14 -10.23
CA HIS A 149 -10.50 -17.71 -11.10
C HIS A 149 -9.50 -16.63 -11.58
N LEU A 150 -9.99 -15.47 -12.01
CA LEU A 150 -9.15 -14.32 -12.36
C LEU A 150 -8.34 -13.86 -11.14
N GLY A 151 -8.92 -13.87 -9.95
CA GLY A 151 -8.24 -13.51 -8.71
C GLY A 151 -7.03 -14.37 -8.42
N VAL A 152 -7.15 -15.68 -8.63
CA VAL A 152 -6.04 -16.63 -8.51
C VAL A 152 -4.93 -16.31 -9.51
N GLU A 153 -5.28 -16.00 -10.76
CA GLU A 153 -4.31 -15.59 -11.79
C GLU A 153 -3.59 -14.29 -11.41
N VAL A 154 -4.34 -13.29 -10.92
CA VAL A 154 -3.78 -12.02 -10.42
C VAL A 154 -2.78 -12.26 -9.29
N VAL A 155 -3.14 -13.05 -8.27
CA VAL A 155 -2.25 -13.35 -7.14
C VAL A 155 -0.96 -14.03 -7.59
N ARG A 156 -1.05 -14.98 -8.52
CA ARG A 156 0.12 -15.68 -9.09
C ARG A 156 1.01 -14.71 -9.87
N GLU A 157 0.42 -13.85 -10.69
CA GLU A 157 1.17 -12.91 -11.52
C GLU A 157 1.86 -11.82 -10.68
N LEU A 158 1.18 -11.30 -9.65
CA LEU A 158 1.77 -10.37 -8.70
C LEU A 158 3.05 -10.96 -8.08
N GLN A 159 3.02 -12.22 -7.64
CA GLN A 159 4.21 -12.88 -7.11
C GLN A 159 5.28 -13.15 -8.16
N ARG A 160 4.89 -13.59 -9.37
CA ARG A 160 5.83 -13.79 -10.48
C ARG A 160 6.63 -12.51 -10.77
N LEU A 161 5.94 -11.37 -10.72
CA LEU A 161 6.52 -10.03 -10.92
C LEU A 161 7.17 -9.44 -9.66
N ARG A 162 7.05 -10.11 -8.50
CA ARG A 162 7.48 -9.61 -7.18
C ARG A 162 6.84 -8.28 -6.80
N ILE A 163 5.58 -8.09 -7.20
CA ILE A 163 4.69 -7.09 -6.62
C ILE A 163 4.13 -7.69 -5.33
N VAL A 164 4.25 -6.95 -4.23
CA VAL A 164 3.74 -7.41 -2.93
C VAL A 164 2.22 -7.56 -3.00
N VAL A 165 1.71 -8.73 -2.62
CA VAL A 165 0.28 -8.99 -2.51
C VAL A 165 -0.20 -8.43 -1.18
N ASP A 166 -1.13 -7.47 -1.22
CA ASP A 166 -1.75 -6.86 -0.05
C ASP A 166 -3.16 -7.43 0.14
N ILE A 167 -3.35 -8.18 1.21
CA ILE A 167 -4.59 -8.91 1.51
C ILE A 167 -5.40 -8.26 2.63
N GLY A 168 -4.95 -7.10 3.15
CA GLY A 168 -5.49 -6.51 4.36
C GLY A 168 -6.70 -5.60 4.16
N GLY A 169 -7.60 -5.60 5.14
CA GLY A 169 -8.53 -4.50 5.47
C GLY A 169 -9.67 -4.18 4.51
N HIS A 170 -9.50 -4.46 3.21
CA HIS A 170 -10.50 -4.23 2.18
C HIS A 170 -11.10 -5.51 1.60
N CYS A 171 -10.37 -6.61 1.69
CA CYS A 171 -10.82 -7.92 1.22
C CYS A 171 -11.78 -8.54 2.22
N ALA A 172 -12.72 -9.36 1.74
CA ALA A 172 -13.38 -10.33 2.59
C ALA A 172 -12.31 -11.27 3.19
N GLU A 173 -12.55 -11.76 4.40
CA GLU A 173 -11.59 -12.62 5.09
C GLU A 173 -11.32 -13.91 4.29
N ALA A 174 -12.34 -14.49 3.67
CA ALA A 174 -12.19 -15.61 2.74
C ALA A 174 -11.29 -15.27 1.54
N THR A 175 -11.43 -14.08 0.93
CA THR A 175 -10.54 -13.63 -0.15
C THR A 175 -9.08 -13.50 0.31
N SER A 176 -8.85 -13.01 1.53
CA SER A 176 -7.51 -12.92 2.14
C SER A 176 -6.91 -14.30 2.37
N PHE A 177 -7.69 -15.25 2.90
CA PHE A 177 -7.24 -16.61 3.17
C PHE A 177 -7.00 -17.42 1.89
N ASP A 178 -7.87 -17.32 0.89
CA ASP A 178 -7.64 -17.93 -0.43
C ASP A 178 -6.33 -17.41 -1.04
N ALA A 179 -6.08 -16.10 -0.95
CA ALA A 179 -4.83 -15.53 -1.45
C ALA A 179 -3.61 -16.14 -0.76
N LEU A 180 -3.68 -16.46 0.54
CA LEU A 180 -2.60 -17.16 1.24
C LEU A 180 -2.34 -18.54 0.64
N GLU A 181 -3.39 -19.31 0.29
CA GLU A 181 -3.25 -20.64 -0.33
C GLU A 181 -2.55 -20.61 -1.69
N PHE A 182 -2.75 -19.54 -2.46
CA PHE A 182 -2.14 -19.38 -3.78
C PHE A 182 -0.82 -18.59 -3.74
N THR A 183 -0.38 -18.18 -2.53
CA THR A 183 0.90 -17.50 -2.34
C THR A 183 2.04 -18.43 -1.97
N THR A 184 3.24 -18.13 -2.47
CA THR A 184 4.49 -18.85 -2.18
C THR A 184 5.49 -18.02 -1.40
N GLY A 185 5.31 -16.69 -1.40
CA GLY A 185 6.12 -15.72 -0.69
C GLY A 185 5.30 -14.90 0.31
N PRO A 186 5.93 -13.96 1.02
CA PRO A 186 5.25 -13.13 1.99
C PRO A 186 4.20 -12.23 1.33
N VAL A 187 3.05 -12.15 1.98
CA VAL A 187 2.01 -11.14 1.73
C VAL A 187 2.07 -10.07 2.83
N VAL A 188 1.31 -8.98 2.64
CA VAL A 188 1.17 -7.94 3.66
C VAL A 188 -0.30 -7.66 3.95
N CYS A 189 -0.55 -7.08 5.11
CA CYS A 189 -1.77 -6.36 5.41
C CYS A 189 -1.38 -4.91 5.65
N SER A 190 -1.44 -4.08 4.61
CA SER A 190 -0.85 -2.74 4.65
C SER A 190 -1.59 -1.80 5.60
N ASN A 191 -2.91 -1.96 5.75
CA ASN A 191 -3.76 -1.13 6.58
C ASN A 191 -5.00 -1.87 7.15
N THR A 192 -4.79 -2.57 8.26
CA THR A 192 -5.89 -3.18 9.03
C THR A 192 -5.59 -3.14 10.52
N ASN A 193 -6.57 -3.54 11.35
CA ASN A 193 -6.44 -3.64 12.79
C ASN A 193 -7.00 -4.99 13.29
N PRO A 194 -6.60 -5.45 14.49
CA PRO A 194 -7.17 -6.65 15.10
C PRO A 194 -8.67 -6.51 15.38
N ARG A 195 -9.46 -7.53 15.02
CA ARG A 195 -10.92 -7.56 15.20
C ARG A 195 -11.31 -7.61 16.68
N ALA A 196 -10.48 -8.21 17.52
CA ALA A 196 -10.67 -8.22 18.98
C ALA A 196 -10.79 -6.79 19.58
N LEU A 197 -10.11 -5.80 19.00
CA LEU A 197 -10.15 -4.40 19.48
C LEU A 197 -11.31 -3.59 18.92
N ARG A 198 -11.84 -4.00 17.76
CA ARG A 198 -13.02 -3.36 17.16
C ARG A 198 -13.94 -4.41 16.54
N PRO A 199 -14.74 -5.11 17.37
CA PRO A 199 -15.72 -6.08 16.91
C PRO A 199 -16.76 -5.44 15.98
N GLY A 200 -17.23 -6.21 15.00
CA GLY A 200 -18.24 -5.77 14.04
C GLY A 200 -17.75 -4.80 12.96
N ASN A 201 -16.49 -4.35 12.99
CA ASN A 201 -15.93 -3.61 11.87
C ASN A 201 -15.50 -4.62 10.78
N PRO A 202 -16.06 -4.54 9.55
CA PRO A 202 -15.70 -5.46 8.48
C PRO A 202 -14.23 -5.34 8.05
N ARG A 203 -13.60 -4.16 8.27
CA ARG A 203 -12.22 -3.89 7.87
C ARG A 203 -11.15 -4.46 8.81
N THR A 204 -11.51 -5.02 9.95
CA THR A 204 -10.55 -5.65 10.86
C THR A 204 -10.34 -7.12 10.49
N MET A 205 -9.33 -7.79 11.05
CA MET A 205 -9.06 -9.21 10.80
C MET A 205 -9.11 -10.02 12.09
N THR A 206 -9.56 -11.27 11.99
CA THR A 206 -9.50 -12.23 13.12
C THR A 206 -8.08 -12.77 13.30
N ASP A 207 -7.87 -13.50 14.41
CA ASP A 207 -6.57 -14.10 14.72
C ASP A 207 -6.32 -15.41 13.94
N GLY A 208 -7.36 -16.00 13.35
CA GLY A 208 -7.36 -17.33 12.71
C GLY A 208 -8.57 -18.16 13.10
#